data_AF-R7CYG8-F1
#
_entry.id   AF-R7CYG8-F1
#
_cell.length_a   1.000
_cell.length_b   1.000
_cell.length_c   1.000
_cell.angle_alpha   90.00
_cell.angle_beta   90.00
_cell.angle_gamma   90.00
#
_symmetry.space_group_name_H-M   'P 1'
#
loop_
_entity.id
_entity.type
_entity.pdbx_description
1 polymer ?
#
loop_
_entity_poly.entity_id
_entity_poly.type
_entity_poly.pdbx_seq_one_letter_code
_entity_poly.pdbx_strand_id
1 'polypeptide(L)'
;MLMLFLCTFGLTSCDDENEEGRKVTDYKELVLTVASKKVPGILGDGHSHLTEVYAVKEEPSDEWSAFGYIDGFEFEPGYEYRIRISRTSYLDYSMGQPAWDEQKLLEVISKDKKDSEGLPLHLIPEAYYSRIPFPQYSYAIDADQKEPVEQDLKENPLIPLDGHYMLYSREEGFQVLAVQDADHAYGPYQIRLEGKAPEEIPESYKSLPPEGVHIVSYAAWTFLGEEGDETERLSFDTFIGYGTRTRNVGPTPDVFLLYKDLTTHYQVKYPEEGVKSVVVAYKLSSIG
;
A
#
# COMPACT_ATOMS: atom_id res chain seq x y z
N MET A 1 -64.07 -12.57 -56.12
CA MET A 1 -63.35 -11.29 -56.34
C MET A 1 -62.79 -10.86 -55.00
N LEU A 2 -61.47 -10.71 -54.99
CA LEU A 2 -60.57 -10.40 -53.87
C LEU A 2 -60.74 -8.94 -53.40
N MET A 3 -60.70 -8.68 -52.08
CA MET A 3 -60.13 -7.50 -51.40
C MET A 3 -60.48 -7.59 -49.90
N LEU A 4 -59.58 -8.03 -49.02
CA LEU A 4 -58.52 -7.25 -48.34
C LEU A 4 -59.05 -5.97 -47.65
N PHE A 5 -59.22 -6.00 -46.32
CA PHE A 5 -59.08 -4.81 -45.48
C PHE A 5 -58.43 -5.18 -44.15
N LEU A 6 -57.48 -4.34 -43.75
CA LEU A 6 -56.36 -4.60 -42.85
C LEU A 6 -56.78 -4.80 -41.39
N CYS A 7 -56.21 -5.82 -40.75
CA CYS A 7 -56.11 -5.89 -39.30
C CYS A 7 -55.09 -4.85 -38.81
N THR A 8 -55.56 -3.71 -38.31
CA THR A 8 -54.71 -2.83 -37.49
C THR A 8 -54.57 -3.46 -36.10
N PHE A 9 -53.55 -4.31 -35.94
CA PHE A 9 -53.03 -4.60 -34.61
C PHE A 9 -52.37 -3.33 -34.10
N GLY A 10 -53.07 -2.62 -33.21
CA GLY A 10 -52.44 -1.63 -32.35
C GLY A 10 -51.47 -2.37 -31.44
N LEU A 11 -50.22 -2.46 -31.87
CA LEU A 11 -49.11 -2.71 -30.97
C LEU A 11 -49.01 -1.44 -30.11
N THR A 12 -49.68 -1.43 -28.97
CA THR A 12 -49.27 -0.58 -27.86
C THR A 12 -47.85 -1.03 -27.52
N SER A 13 -46.88 -0.27 -28.01
CA SER A 13 -45.49 -0.35 -27.58
C SER A 13 -45.50 -0.46 -26.06
N CYS A 14 -44.87 -1.50 -25.53
CA CYS A 14 -44.58 -1.56 -24.11
C CYS A 14 -43.81 -0.29 -23.73
N ASP A 15 -44.20 0.23 -22.58
CA ASP A 15 -43.73 1.46 -21.96
C ASP A 15 -42.21 1.62 -22.06
N ASP A 16 -41.82 2.89 -22.22
CA ASP A 16 -40.48 3.42 -22.23
C ASP A 16 -39.58 2.70 -21.21
N GLU A 17 -38.46 2.16 -21.70
CA GLU A 17 -37.29 1.87 -20.88
C GLU A 17 -36.93 3.18 -20.16
N ASN A 18 -37.32 3.26 -18.89
CA ASN A 18 -37.01 4.38 -18.03
C ASN A 18 -35.50 4.25 -17.70
N GLU A 19 -34.64 4.59 -18.66
CA GLU A 19 -33.22 4.87 -18.45
C GLU A 19 -33.14 6.15 -17.60
N GLU A 20 -33.46 6.00 -16.32
CA GLU A 20 -33.25 7.00 -15.30
C GLU A 20 -31.74 7.20 -15.14
N GLY A 21 -31.15 8.01 -16.04
CA GLY A 21 -29.74 8.40 -15.98
C GLY A 21 -29.41 9.14 -14.69
N ARG A 22 -28.14 9.51 -14.51
CA ARG A 22 -27.58 10.16 -13.31
C ARG A 22 -28.58 10.99 -12.48
N LYS A 23 -28.82 10.52 -11.26
CA LYS A 23 -29.62 11.20 -10.23
C LYS A 23 -28.75 11.68 -9.08
N VAL A 24 -29.01 12.87 -8.57
CA VAL A 24 -28.50 13.30 -7.25
C VAL A 24 -29.40 12.69 -6.18
N THR A 25 -28.81 11.96 -5.24
CA THR A 25 -29.53 11.30 -4.14
C THR A 25 -29.39 12.02 -2.81
N ASP A 26 -28.28 12.74 -2.61
CA ASP A 26 -28.04 13.56 -1.43
C ASP A 26 -27.11 14.74 -1.74
N TYR A 27 -27.21 15.80 -0.93
CA TYR A 27 -26.31 16.94 -0.96
C TYR A 27 -26.10 17.45 0.46
N LYS A 28 -24.83 17.57 0.86
CA LYS A 28 -24.45 18.15 2.15
C LYS A 28 -23.24 19.05 2.03
N GLU A 29 -23.21 20.09 2.86
CA GLU A 29 -22.03 20.92 3.04
C GLU A 29 -21.36 20.54 4.36
N LEU A 30 -20.05 20.38 4.30
CA LEU A 30 -19.23 19.93 5.42
C LEU A 30 -18.12 20.94 5.66
N VAL A 31 -17.75 21.11 6.93
CA VAL A 31 -16.52 21.80 7.31
C VAL A 31 -15.51 20.76 7.74
N LEU A 32 -14.34 20.79 7.10
CA LEU A 32 -13.25 19.87 7.35
C LEU A 32 -12.04 20.64 7.88
N THR A 33 -11.39 20.09 8.89
CA THR A 33 -9.97 20.39 9.16
C THR A 33 -9.13 19.38 8.41
N VAL A 34 -8.27 19.82 7.50
CA VAL A 34 -7.35 18.96 6.72
C VAL A 34 -5.95 19.10 7.29
N ALA A 35 -5.32 17.98 7.62
CA ALA A 35 -4.02 17.94 8.25
C ALA A 35 -2.90 18.52 7.37
N SER A 36 -1.80 18.92 8.00
CA SER A 36 -0.63 19.50 7.33
C SER A 36 0.17 18.54 6.46
N LYS A 37 -0.06 17.23 6.58
CA LYS A 37 0.58 16.18 5.80
C LYS A 37 -0.46 15.12 5.42
N LYS A 38 -0.26 14.49 4.26
CA LYS A 38 -0.96 13.25 3.92
C LYS A 38 -0.34 12.10 4.71
N VAL A 39 -1.13 11.06 4.95
CA VAL A 39 -0.68 9.85 5.63
C VAL A 39 -1.13 8.62 4.85
N PRO A 40 -0.47 7.46 5.01
CA PRO A 40 -0.97 6.20 4.44
C PRO A 40 -2.35 5.88 5.01
N GLY A 41 -3.30 5.48 4.17
CA GLY A 41 -4.66 5.15 4.60
C GLY A 41 -5.44 4.37 3.56
N ILE A 42 -6.59 3.83 3.96
CA ILE A 42 -7.47 3.07 3.07
C ILE A 42 -8.61 3.95 2.56
N LEU A 43 -8.79 4.01 1.24
CA LEU A 43 -9.99 4.56 0.61
C LEU A 43 -10.87 3.44 0.06
N GLY A 44 -12.17 3.69 -0.02
CA GLY A 44 -13.15 2.74 -0.55
C GLY A 44 -14.05 3.38 -1.60
N ASP A 45 -13.68 3.23 -2.86
CA ASP A 45 -14.46 3.58 -4.06
C ASP A 45 -14.89 2.28 -4.77
N GLY A 46 -15.68 1.46 -4.05
CA GLY A 46 -16.13 0.13 -4.47
C GLY A 46 -15.12 -1.00 -4.27
N HIS A 47 -13.83 -0.71 -4.18
CA HIS A 47 -12.79 -1.62 -3.67
C HIS A 47 -11.83 -0.88 -2.72
N SER A 48 -11.48 -1.50 -1.59
CA SER A 48 -10.54 -0.90 -0.64
C SER A 48 -9.11 -0.98 -1.14
N HIS A 49 -8.44 0.16 -1.24
CA HIS A 49 -7.04 0.23 -1.65
C HIS A 49 -6.22 1.14 -0.72
N LEU A 50 -4.95 0.78 -0.52
CA LEU A 50 -3.99 1.56 0.25
C LEU A 50 -3.39 2.67 -0.62
N THR A 51 -3.41 3.89 -0.12
CA THR A 51 -2.87 5.07 -0.79
C THR A 51 -2.54 6.15 0.24
N GLU A 52 -2.02 7.28 -0.21
CA GLU A 52 -1.98 8.47 0.62
C GLU A 52 -3.31 9.21 0.63
N VAL A 53 -3.76 9.53 1.83
CA VAL A 53 -5.05 10.17 2.06
C VAL A 53 -4.86 11.53 2.72
N TYR A 54 -5.83 12.41 2.51
CA TYR A 54 -5.97 13.54 3.42
C TYR A 54 -6.48 12.99 4.75
N ALA A 55 -5.76 13.27 5.84
CA ALA A 55 -6.32 13.09 7.17
C ALA A 55 -7.22 14.29 7.47
N VAL A 56 -8.51 14.04 7.75
CA VAL A 56 -9.46 15.11 8.03
C VAL A 56 -10.26 14.87 9.31
N LYS A 57 -10.67 15.98 9.94
CA LYS A 57 -11.72 16.00 10.96
C LYS A 57 -12.96 16.63 10.36
N GLU A 58 -14.05 15.87 10.28
CA GLU A 58 -15.37 16.37 9.82
C GLU A 58 -16.11 16.96 11.03
N GLU A 59 -16.35 18.27 11.05
CA GLU A 59 -16.98 18.92 12.20
C GLU A 59 -18.39 18.34 12.47
N PRO A 60 -18.76 18.09 13.74
CA PRO A 60 -18.08 18.50 14.97
C PRO A 60 -17.12 17.44 15.55
N SER A 61 -16.76 16.40 14.80
CA SER A 61 -15.82 15.38 15.29
C SER A 61 -14.41 15.93 15.40
N ASP A 62 -13.70 15.54 16.45
CA ASP A 62 -12.28 15.84 16.63
C ASP A 62 -11.36 14.66 16.24
N GLU A 63 -11.94 13.57 15.71
CA GLU A 63 -11.21 12.37 15.28
C GLU A 63 -10.73 12.48 13.83
N TRP A 64 -9.48 12.08 13.60
CA TRP A 64 -8.91 11.99 12.26
C TRP A 64 -9.50 10.81 11.49
N SER A 65 -9.82 11.03 10.23
CA SER A 65 -10.35 10.02 9.31
C SER A 65 -9.71 10.15 7.93
N ALA A 66 -9.65 9.03 7.19
CA ALA A 66 -9.11 9.01 5.84
C ALA A 66 -10.08 9.70 4.87
N PHE A 67 -9.55 10.56 4.02
CA PHE A 67 -10.34 11.30 3.05
C PHE A 67 -9.69 11.34 1.67
N GLY A 68 -10.51 11.11 0.66
CA GLY A 68 -10.09 11.08 -0.74
C GLY A 68 -10.02 12.46 -1.39
N TYR A 69 -9.92 12.46 -2.72
CA TYR A 69 -9.81 13.65 -3.55
C TYR A 69 -10.93 14.68 -3.31
N ILE A 70 -10.58 15.96 -3.34
CA ILE A 70 -11.50 17.10 -3.22
C ILE A 70 -11.28 18.00 -4.43
N ASP A 71 -12.30 18.12 -5.28
CA ASP A 71 -12.23 18.92 -6.50
C ASP A 71 -12.01 20.40 -6.18
N GLY A 72 -11.00 20.99 -6.84
CA GLY A 72 -10.61 22.40 -6.64
C GLY A 72 -9.78 22.69 -5.38
N PHE A 73 -9.41 21.68 -4.59
CA PHE A 73 -8.52 21.86 -3.43
C PHE A 73 -7.04 21.65 -3.78
N GLU A 74 -6.25 22.70 -3.68
CA GLU A 74 -4.80 22.68 -3.87
C GLU A 74 -4.08 22.51 -2.52
N PHE A 75 -3.64 21.28 -2.25
CA PHE A 75 -2.94 20.94 -1.02
C PHE A 75 -1.46 21.35 -1.06
N GLU A 76 -0.99 22.03 -0.02
CA GLU A 76 0.42 22.36 0.20
C GLU A 76 0.89 21.73 1.53
N PRO A 77 1.90 20.83 1.50
CA PRO A 77 2.45 20.25 2.73
C PRO A 77 2.96 21.31 3.72
N GLY A 78 2.76 21.06 5.02
CA GLY A 78 3.16 21.96 6.10
C GLY A 78 2.11 23.01 6.49
N TYR A 79 0.90 22.94 5.92
CA TYR A 79 -0.22 23.79 6.29
C TYR A 79 -1.44 22.98 6.72
N GLU A 80 -1.98 23.27 7.88
CA GLU A 80 -3.32 22.79 8.26
C GLU A 80 -4.37 23.73 7.66
N TYR A 81 -5.42 23.15 7.10
CA TYR A 81 -6.50 23.90 6.48
C TYR A 81 -7.80 23.70 7.24
N ARG A 82 -8.63 24.75 7.28
CA ARG A 82 -10.06 24.60 7.55
C ARG A 82 -10.81 24.97 6.29
N ILE A 83 -11.56 24.05 5.71
CA ILE A 83 -12.25 24.22 4.42
C ILE A 83 -13.73 23.89 4.54
N ARG A 84 -14.56 24.54 3.71
CA ARG A 84 -15.93 24.11 3.46
C ARG A 84 -15.99 23.41 2.11
N ILE A 85 -16.62 22.25 2.07
CA ILE A 85 -16.84 21.46 0.85
C ILE A 85 -18.32 21.15 0.67
N SER A 86 -18.72 20.84 -0.55
CA SER A 86 -19.96 20.12 -0.85
C SER A 86 -19.64 18.65 -1.10
N ARG A 87 -20.41 17.74 -0.51
CA ARG A 87 -20.48 16.33 -0.90
C ARG A 87 -21.82 16.08 -1.58
N THR A 88 -21.78 15.62 -2.83
CA THR A 88 -22.96 15.27 -3.61
C THR A 88 -22.94 13.77 -3.88
N SER A 89 -23.98 13.07 -3.46
CA SER A 89 -24.14 11.65 -3.74
C SER A 89 -24.95 11.45 -5.02
N TYR A 90 -24.50 10.55 -5.88
CA TYR A 90 -25.16 10.22 -7.12
C TYR A 90 -25.59 8.76 -7.18
N LEU A 91 -26.60 8.50 -8.00
CA LEU A 91 -27.04 7.17 -8.38
C LEU A 91 -27.30 7.12 -9.89
N ASP A 92 -26.64 6.20 -10.58
CA ASP A 92 -26.83 5.91 -12.00
C ASP A 92 -26.65 4.41 -12.25
N TYR A 93 -27.74 3.68 -12.45
CA TYR A 93 -27.70 2.24 -12.68
C TYR A 93 -27.08 1.83 -14.03
N SER A 94 -26.86 2.78 -14.94
CA SER A 94 -26.12 2.51 -16.19
C SER A 94 -24.60 2.40 -15.97
N MET A 95 -24.10 2.87 -14.82
CA MET A 95 -22.68 2.85 -14.49
C MET A 95 -22.27 1.55 -13.78
N GLY A 96 -21.03 1.12 -14.00
CA GLY A 96 -20.48 -0.09 -13.38
C GLY A 96 -20.46 -0.01 -11.85
N GLN A 97 -20.17 1.17 -11.30
CA GLN A 97 -20.43 1.50 -9.90
C GLN A 97 -21.59 2.50 -9.86
N PRO A 98 -22.80 2.05 -9.49
CA PRO A 98 -23.98 2.87 -9.69
C PRO A 98 -24.10 3.99 -8.66
N ALA A 99 -23.44 3.91 -7.51
CA ALA A 99 -23.47 4.95 -6.48
C ALA A 99 -22.07 5.46 -6.16
N TRP A 100 -21.89 6.78 -6.15
CA TRP A 100 -20.62 7.44 -5.82
C TRP A 100 -20.86 8.82 -5.21
N ASP A 101 -19.84 9.34 -4.53
CA ASP A 101 -19.83 10.69 -3.97
C ASP A 101 -18.82 11.56 -4.71
N GLU A 102 -19.21 12.78 -5.07
CA GLU A 102 -18.28 13.84 -5.53
C GLU A 102 -18.10 14.88 -4.44
N GLN A 103 -16.86 15.29 -4.23
CA GLN A 103 -16.49 16.26 -3.21
C GLN A 103 -15.85 17.47 -3.87
N LYS A 104 -16.36 18.67 -3.58
CA LYS A 104 -15.88 19.91 -4.20
C LYS A 104 -15.64 20.99 -3.17
N LEU A 105 -14.49 21.67 -3.29
CA LEU A 105 -14.16 22.83 -2.49
C LEU A 105 -15.16 23.97 -2.76
N LEU A 106 -15.74 24.49 -1.69
CA LEU A 106 -16.57 25.69 -1.72
C LEU A 106 -15.78 26.91 -1.23
N GLU A 107 -15.02 26.76 -0.14
CA GLU A 107 -14.34 27.86 0.53
C GLU A 107 -13.12 27.35 1.32
N VAL A 108 -12.00 28.08 1.26
CA VAL A 108 -10.89 27.92 2.23
C VAL A 108 -11.10 28.94 3.35
N ILE A 109 -11.45 28.45 4.53
CA ILE A 109 -11.77 29.29 5.71
C ILE A 109 -10.47 29.74 6.40
N SER A 110 -9.50 28.83 6.55
CA SER A 110 -8.15 29.15 7.02
C SER A 110 -7.09 28.23 6.40
N LYS A 111 -5.85 28.70 6.41
CA LYS A 111 -4.64 27.98 6.00
C LYS A 111 -3.50 28.43 6.91
N ASP A 112 -3.11 27.58 7.84
CA ASP A 112 -2.19 27.90 8.92
C ASP A 112 -0.91 27.07 8.78
N LYS A 113 0.26 27.74 8.71
CA LYS A 113 1.55 27.05 8.61
C LYS A 113 1.93 26.44 9.95
N LYS A 114 1.64 25.15 10.14
CA LYS A 114 1.92 24.39 11.36
C LYS A 114 1.86 22.90 11.07
N ASP A 115 2.45 22.11 11.97
CA ASP A 115 2.18 20.69 12.04
C ASP A 115 0.84 20.44 12.73
N SER A 116 0.04 19.53 12.18
CA SER A 116 -1.24 19.15 12.77
C SER A 116 -1.04 18.33 14.03
N GLU A 117 -1.69 18.77 15.12
CA GLU A 117 -1.60 18.11 16.42
C GLU A 117 -2.35 16.77 16.43
N GLY A 118 -1.70 15.75 17.00
CA GLY A 118 -2.30 14.41 17.15
C GLY A 118 -2.62 13.70 15.84
N LEU A 119 -1.94 14.06 14.74
CA LEU A 119 -2.06 13.36 13.46
C LEU A 119 -1.53 11.91 13.61
N PRO A 120 -2.34 10.87 13.34
CA PRO A 120 -1.88 9.48 13.39
C PRO A 120 -0.83 9.19 12.30
N LEU A 121 0.03 8.19 12.54
CA LEU A 121 1.04 7.75 11.57
C LEU A 121 0.40 7.19 10.29
N HIS A 122 -0.75 6.55 10.42
CA HIS A 122 -1.53 6.04 9.30
C HIS A 122 -3.03 5.96 9.67
N LEU A 123 -3.87 5.87 8.66
CA LEU A 123 -5.33 5.71 8.77
C LEU A 123 -5.74 4.39 8.11
N ILE A 124 -5.08 3.31 8.54
CA ILE A 124 -5.28 1.95 8.03
C ILE A 124 -5.99 1.15 9.12
N PRO A 125 -7.22 0.66 8.88
CA PRO A 125 -7.95 -0.14 9.85
C PRO A 125 -7.24 -1.46 10.17
N GLU A 126 -7.29 -1.89 11.43
CA GLU A 126 -6.75 -3.20 11.87
C GLU A 126 -7.28 -4.37 11.03
N ALA A 127 -8.57 -4.35 10.69
CA ALA A 127 -9.19 -5.37 9.86
C ALA A 127 -8.56 -5.50 8.45
N TYR A 128 -7.84 -4.48 7.98
CA TYR A 128 -7.10 -4.50 6.72
C TYR A 128 -5.73 -5.16 6.88
N TYR A 129 -4.89 -4.67 7.79
CA TYR A 129 -3.49 -5.13 7.91
C TYR A 129 -3.33 -6.45 8.69
N SER A 130 -4.21 -6.76 9.65
CA SER A 130 -4.12 -7.99 10.47
C SER A 130 -4.22 -9.29 9.66
N ARG A 131 -4.70 -9.21 8.41
CA ARG A 131 -4.80 -10.35 7.48
C ARG A 131 -3.48 -10.68 6.79
N ILE A 132 -2.54 -9.74 6.80
CA ILE A 132 -1.21 -9.89 6.22
C ILE A 132 -0.35 -10.64 7.24
N PRO A 133 0.29 -11.76 6.90
CA PRO A 133 1.16 -12.44 7.84
C PRO A 133 2.42 -11.61 8.13
N PHE A 134 2.95 -11.74 9.34
CA PHE A 134 4.28 -11.22 9.66
C PHE A 134 5.37 -11.82 8.77
N PRO A 135 6.51 -11.11 8.58
CA PRO A 135 7.64 -11.62 7.82
C PRO A 135 8.09 -12.99 8.30
N GLN A 136 8.32 -13.92 7.37
CA GLN A 136 9.02 -15.16 7.70
C GLN A 136 10.51 -14.92 7.58
N TYR A 137 11.22 -15.02 8.69
CA TYR A 137 12.67 -14.81 8.77
C TYR A 137 13.42 -16.14 8.72
N SER A 138 14.39 -16.25 7.82
CA SER A 138 15.27 -17.41 7.72
C SER A 138 16.71 -16.97 7.46
N TYR A 139 17.66 -17.84 7.81
CA TYR A 139 19.08 -17.59 7.60
C TYR A 139 19.83 -18.91 7.38
N ALA A 140 20.97 -18.81 6.72
CA ALA A 140 21.95 -19.88 6.56
C ALA A 140 23.33 -19.37 7.00
N ILE A 141 24.03 -20.18 7.79
CA ILE A 141 25.35 -19.87 8.35
C ILE A 141 26.28 -21.05 8.05
N ASP A 142 27.39 -20.75 7.38
CA ASP A 142 28.55 -21.62 7.28
C ASP A 142 29.71 -20.96 8.02
N ALA A 143 30.05 -21.50 9.19
CA ALA A 143 31.10 -21.03 10.07
C ALA A 143 31.65 -22.23 10.85
N ASP A 144 32.88 -22.14 11.33
CA ASP A 144 33.46 -23.19 12.18
C ASP A 144 32.74 -23.23 13.54
N GLN A 145 32.29 -22.06 14.04
CA GLN A 145 31.42 -21.88 15.19
C GLN A 145 30.28 -20.92 14.83
N LYS A 146 29.03 -21.39 14.86
CA LYS A 146 27.89 -20.64 14.31
C LYS A 146 27.08 -19.91 15.37
N GLU A 147 27.18 -20.34 16.62
CA GLU A 147 26.31 -19.91 17.72
C GLU A 147 26.39 -18.40 17.98
N PRO A 148 27.57 -17.74 17.99
CA PRO A 148 27.65 -16.29 18.18
C PRO A 148 26.99 -15.50 17.05
N VAL A 149 27.21 -15.94 15.81
CA VAL A 149 26.61 -15.35 14.60
C VAL A 149 25.09 -15.52 14.62
N GLU A 150 24.61 -16.72 14.93
CA GLU A 150 23.19 -17.06 14.97
C GLU A 150 22.45 -16.27 16.06
N GLN A 151 23.06 -16.09 17.22
CA GLN A 151 22.48 -15.29 18.30
C GLN A 151 22.35 -13.82 17.88
N ASP A 152 23.41 -13.25 17.29
CA ASP A 152 23.41 -11.86 16.85
C ASP A 152 22.36 -11.58 15.77
N LEU A 153 22.18 -12.50 14.83
CA LEU A 153 21.13 -12.42 13.80
C LEU A 153 19.72 -12.40 14.40
N LYS A 154 19.47 -13.22 15.42
CA LYS A 154 18.15 -13.29 16.09
C LYS A 154 17.86 -12.03 16.91
N GLU A 155 18.88 -11.47 17.53
CA GLU A 155 18.76 -10.26 18.35
C GLU A 155 18.67 -8.98 17.51
N ASN A 156 19.23 -9.00 16.29
CA ASN A 156 19.35 -7.83 15.42
C ASN A 156 18.85 -8.12 13.99
N PRO A 157 17.54 -8.40 13.80
CA PRO A 157 17.00 -8.50 12.46
C PRO A 157 17.14 -7.17 11.72
N LEU A 158 17.36 -7.23 10.41
CA LEU A 158 17.57 -6.04 9.57
C LEU A 158 16.29 -5.22 9.38
N ILE A 159 15.13 -5.86 9.53
CA ILE A 159 13.82 -5.22 9.47
C ILE A 159 12.96 -5.72 10.65
N PRO A 160 11.99 -4.92 11.13
CA PRO A 160 11.03 -5.35 12.13
C PRO A 160 10.28 -6.63 11.72
N LEU A 161 10.20 -7.60 12.63
CA LEU A 161 9.54 -8.89 12.37
C LEU A 161 8.10 -8.95 12.89
N ASP A 162 7.66 -7.92 13.61
CA ASP A 162 6.37 -7.77 14.27
C ASP A 162 5.46 -6.75 13.57
N GLY A 163 5.80 -6.38 12.33
CA GLY A 163 5.02 -5.47 11.49
C GLY A 163 4.37 -6.17 10.29
N HIS A 164 3.19 -5.70 9.91
CA HIS A 164 2.46 -6.10 8.70
C HIS A 164 2.91 -5.26 7.51
N TYR A 165 3.70 -5.85 6.61
CA TYR A 165 4.29 -5.13 5.47
C TYR A 165 3.30 -4.99 4.32
N MET A 166 3.08 -3.76 3.90
CA MET A 166 2.22 -3.39 2.79
C MET A 166 3.01 -2.63 1.75
N LEU A 167 2.75 -2.94 0.47
CA LEU A 167 3.26 -2.19 -0.65
C LEU A 167 2.11 -1.42 -1.30
N TYR A 168 2.36 -0.16 -1.61
CA TYR A 168 1.40 0.66 -2.33
C TYR A 168 2.11 1.63 -3.27
N SER A 169 1.40 2.05 -4.30
CA SER A 169 1.92 2.98 -5.31
C SER A 169 1.67 4.42 -4.90
N ARG A 170 2.65 5.29 -5.17
CA ARG A 170 2.52 6.75 -5.27
C ARG A 170 2.86 7.18 -6.70
N GLU A 171 2.66 8.46 -7.00
CA GLU A 171 3.00 9.05 -8.31
C GLU A 171 4.47 8.77 -8.70
N GLU A 172 5.38 8.73 -7.72
CA GLU A 172 6.83 8.56 -7.94
C GLU A 172 7.35 7.12 -7.75
N GLY A 173 6.47 6.13 -7.66
CA GLY A 173 6.85 4.71 -7.58
C GLY A 173 6.19 3.95 -6.43
N PHE A 174 6.89 2.94 -5.90
CA PHE A 174 6.36 2.10 -4.82
C PHE A 174 6.88 2.54 -3.46
N GLN A 175 6.02 2.45 -2.46
CA GLN A 175 6.38 2.58 -1.06
C GLN A 175 6.11 1.29 -0.30
N VAL A 176 6.85 1.11 0.78
CA VAL A 176 6.62 0.05 1.77
C VAL A 176 6.39 0.66 3.15
N LEU A 177 5.37 0.14 3.83
CA LEU A 177 5.03 0.50 5.21
C LEU A 177 4.87 -0.81 5.99
N ALA A 178 5.46 -0.88 7.18
CA ALA A 178 5.20 -1.97 8.12
C ALA A 178 4.36 -1.44 9.29
N VAL A 179 3.12 -1.89 9.40
CA VAL A 179 2.21 -1.48 10.49
C VAL A 179 2.24 -2.51 11.60
N GLN A 180 2.54 -2.08 12.81
CA GLN A 180 2.44 -2.93 14.00
C GLN A 180 1.08 -2.77 14.65
N ASP A 181 0.67 -1.51 14.89
CA ASP A 181 -0.64 -1.14 15.41
C ASP A 181 -0.97 0.30 15.01
N ALA A 182 -2.05 0.89 15.56
CA ALA A 182 -2.51 2.23 15.20
C ALA A 182 -1.50 3.36 15.52
N ASP A 183 -0.62 3.15 16.50
CA ASP A 183 0.33 4.15 17.00
C ASP A 183 1.77 3.83 16.61
N HIS A 184 2.03 2.62 16.09
CA HIS A 184 3.36 2.14 15.73
C HIS A 184 3.40 1.62 14.29
N ALA A 185 4.19 2.30 13.46
CA ALA A 185 4.51 1.86 12.11
C ALA A 185 5.95 2.24 11.73
N TYR A 186 6.53 1.50 10.80
CA TYR A 186 7.86 1.73 10.25
C TYR A 186 7.76 2.12 8.78
N GLY A 187 8.41 3.22 8.40
CA GLY A 187 8.24 3.87 7.11
C GLY A 187 7.14 4.95 7.14
N PRO A 188 6.58 5.33 5.98
CA PRO A 188 6.75 4.68 4.68
C PRO A 188 8.13 4.93 4.06
N TYR A 189 8.72 3.89 3.49
CA TYR A 189 9.99 3.97 2.76
C TYR A 189 9.73 3.96 1.25
N GLN A 190 10.37 4.86 0.51
CA GLN A 190 10.37 4.77 -0.95
C GLN A 190 11.26 3.61 -1.40
N ILE A 191 10.75 2.78 -2.30
CA ILE A 191 11.53 1.69 -2.89
C ILE A 191 12.16 2.19 -4.18
N ARG A 192 13.49 2.24 -4.20
CA ARG A 192 14.24 2.31 -5.46
C ARG A 192 14.50 0.90 -5.96
N LEU A 193 13.96 0.59 -7.13
CA LEU A 193 14.12 -0.69 -7.81
C LEU A 193 15.20 -0.60 -8.88
N GLU A 194 16.14 -1.53 -8.83
CA GLU A 194 17.17 -1.72 -9.87
C GLU A 194 17.10 -3.16 -10.37
N GLY A 195 16.77 -3.37 -11.64
CA GLY A 195 16.70 -4.72 -12.22
C GLY A 195 18.07 -5.40 -12.19
N LYS A 196 18.09 -6.70 -11.90
CA LYS A 196 19.32 -7.50 -11.85
C LYS A 196 19.25 -8.69 -12.79
N ALA A 197 20.38 -9.02 -13.41
CA ALA A 197 20.50 -10.21 -14.23
C ALA A 197 20.64 -11.47 -13.35
N PRO A 198 20.17 -12.64 -13.80
CA PRO A 198 20.31 -13.89 -13.04
C PRO A 198 21.77 -14.25 -12.70
N GLU A 199 22.72 -13.84 -13.51
CA GLU A 199 24.16 -14.06 -13.30
C GLU A 199 24.72 -13.23 -12.12
N GLU A 200 23.99 -12.22 -11.67
CA GLU A 200 24.33 -11.37 -10.51
C GLU A 200 23.82 -11.94 -9.18
N ILE A 201 23.17 -13.11 -9.19
CA ILE A 201 22.73 -13.78 -7.96
C ILE A 201 23.98 -14.27 -7.21
N PRO A 202 24.22 -13.82 -5.96
CA PRO A 202 25.34 -14.29 -5.16
C PRO A 202 25.33 -15.81 -4.99
N GLU A 203 26.51 -16.43 -5.15
CA GLU A 203 26.70 -17.86 -4.96
C GLU A 203 26.34 -18.33 -3.53
N SER A 204 26.51 -17.45 -2.54
CA SER A 204 26.12 -17.69 -1.15
C SER A 204 24.64 -18.01 -0.99
N TYR A 205 23.76 -17.51 -1.88
CA TYR A 205 22.32 -17.76 -1.81
C TYR A 205 21.95 -19.21 -2.12
N LYS A 206 22.88 -20.03 -2.66
CA LYS A 206 22.69 -21.48 -2.80
C LYS A 206 22.53 -22.20 -1.45
N SER A 207 23.04 -21.62 -0.37
CA SER A 207 22.86 -22.15 0.99
C SER A 207 21.43 -21.96 1.53
N LEU A 208 20.68 -21.00 0.96
CA LEU A 208 19.32 -20.66 1.34
C LEU A 208 18.49 -20.36 0.08
N PRO A 209 18.23 -21.37 -0.78
CA PRO A 209 17.59 -21.15 -2.06
C PRO A 209 16.19 -20.52 -1.91
N PRO A 210 15.76 -19.66 -2.84
CA PRO A 210 14.43 -19.04 -2.81
C PRO A 210 13.34 -20.04 -3.19
N GLU A 211 13.00 -20.93 -2.26
CA GLU A 211 12.00 -21.98 -2.42
C GLU A 211 10.57 -21.52 -2.10
N GLY A 212 9.58 -22.26 -2.62
CA GLY A 212 8.17 -22.04 -2.29
C GLY A 212 7.51 -20.82 -2.96
N VAL A 213 8.19 -20.21 -3.92
CA VAL A 213 7.73 -19.07 -4.72
C VAL A 213 7.98 -19.35 -6.20
N HIS A 214 6.99 -19.06 -7.05
CA HIS A 214 7.20 -19.01 -8.50
C HIS A 214 7.79 -17.64 -8.85
N ILE A 215 9.11 -17.59 -8.99
CA ILE A 215 9.87 -16.36 -9.22
C ILE A 215 9.61 -15.85 -10.64
N VAL A 216 9.26 -14.58 -10.77
CA VAL A 216 9.05 -13.89 -12.05
C VAL A 216 10.07 -12.77 -12.30
N SER A 217 10.73 -12.27 -11.25
CA SER A 217 11.72 -11.21 -11.38
C SER A 217 12.77 -11.27 -10.27
N TYR A 218 13.96 -10.74 -10.57
CA TYR A 218 15.06 -10.52 -9.66
C TYR A 218 15.53 -9.06 -9.78
N ALA A 219 15.66 -8.38 -8.65
CA ALA A 219 16.01 -6.96 -8.58
C ALA A 219 16.79 -6.65 -7.29
N ALA A 220 17.40 -5.48 -7.20
CA ALA A 220 17.78 -4.89 -5.93
C ALA A 220 16.75 -3.85 -5.50
N TRP A 221 16.29 -3.95 -4.26
CA TRP A 221 15.44 -2.95 -3.63
C TRP A 221 16.26 -2.16 -2.63
N THR A 222 16.25 -0.84 -2.74
CA THR A 222 16.80 0.05 -1.72
C THR A 222 15.65 0.79 -1.07
N PHE A 223 15.52 0.67 0.24
CA PHE A 223 14.57 1.43 1.04
C PHE A 223 15.21 2.77 1.36
N LEU A 224 14.52 3.83 0.99
CA LEU A 224 14.92 5.21 1.21
C LEU A 224 13.94 5.80 2.24
N GLY A 225 14.48 6.42 3.30
CA GLY A 225 13.68 7.21 4.24
C GLY A 225 12.99 8.40 3.57
N GLU A 226 12.24 9.19 4.35
CA GLU A 226 11.67 10.45 3.86
C GLU A 226 12.78 11.40 3.36
N GLU A 227 12.47 12.22 2.35
CA GLU A 227 13.42 13.14 1.74
C GLU A 227 14.15 13.99 2.81
N GLY A 228 15.47 13.79 2.91
CA GLY A 228 16.35 14.52 3.83
C GLY A 228 17.06 13.67 4.88
N ASP A 229 16.67 12.40 5.05
CA ASP A 229 17.37 11.48 5.96
C ASP A 229 18.38 10.61 5.21
N GLU A 230 19.66 11.01 5.24
CA GLU A 230 20.76 10.25 4.62
C GLU A 230 21.13 8.96 5.39
N THR A 231 20.50 8.69 6.55
CA THR A 231 21.03 7.71 7.51
C THR A 231 20.43 6.31 7.43
N GLU A 232 19.18 6.14 6.99
CA GLU A 232 18.55 4.81 6.86
C GLU A 232 18.46 4.35 5.40
N ARG A 233 19.58 3.81 4.89
CA ARG A 233 19.61 3.16 3.58
C ARG A 233 19.78 1.65 3.74
N LEU A 234 18.68 0.92 3.63
CA LEU A 234 18.69 -0.53 3.69
C LEU A 234 18.40 -1.13 2.31
N SER A 235 19.34 -1.89 1.77
CA SER A 235 19.19 -2.56 0.48
C SER A 235 19.17 -4.08 0.61
N PHE A 236 18.39 -4.70 -0.27
CA PHE A 236 18.21 -6.14 -0.42
C PHE A 236 18.28 -6.56 -1.88
N ASP A 237 18.72 -7.77 -2.10
CA ASP A 237 18.45 -8.51 -3.32
C ASP A 237 17.07 -9.14 -3.21
N THR A 238 16.17 -8.83 -4.13
CA THR A 238 14.76 -9.16 -4.03
C THR A 238 14.35 -10.11 -5.14
N PHE A 239 13.82 -11.27 -4.75
CA PHE A 239 13.08 -12.15 -5.66
C PHE A 239 11.59 -11.86 -5.55
N ILE A 240 10.96 -11.62 -6.68
CA ILE A 240 9.54 -11.26 -6.77
C ILE A 240 8.81 -12.39 -7.46
N GLY A 241 7.66 -12.81 -6.92
CA GLY A 241 6.93 -13.94 -7.48
C GLY A 241 5.59 -14.22 -6.82
N TYR A 242 5.07 -15.40 -7.12
CA TYR A 242 3.77 -15.86 -6.64
C TYR A 242 3.91 -16.99 -5.60
N GLY A 243 3.08 -16.95 -4.57
CA GLY A 243 2.95 -18.06 -3.62
C GLY A 243 2.47 -19.35 -4.31
N THR A 244 3.10 -20.48 -3.99
CA THR A 244 2.83 -21.80 -4.62
C THR A 244 1.43 -22.39 -4.37
N ARG A 245 0.52 -21.72 -3.64
CA ARG A 245 -0.73 -22.31 -3.12
C ARG A 245 -2.07 -21.75 -3.61
N THR A 246 -2.13 -20.82 -4.57
CA THR A 246 -3.42 -20.30 -5.03
C THR A 246 -3.67 -20.64 -6.51
N ARG A 247 -4.75 -21.39 -6.77
CA ARG A 247 -5.26 -21.71 -8.12
C ARG A 247 -5.75 -20.47 -8.88
N ASN A 248 -5.83 -19.33 -8.22
CA ASN A 248 -6.15 -18.03 -8.79
C ASN A 248 -4.93 -17.13 -8.57
N VAL A 249 -3.98 -17.19 -9.50
CA VAL A 249 -2.89 -16.23 -9.61
C VAL A 249 -3.52 -14.93 -10.11
N GLY A 250 -3.66 -13.93 -9.24
CA GLY A 250 -3.98 -12.57 -9.66
C GLY A 250 -2.84 -12.00 -10.54
N PRO A 251 -3.05 -10.88 -11.25
CA PRO A 251 -2.04 -10.34 -12.16
C PRO A 251 -0.80 -9.75 -11.44
N THR A 252 -0.87 -9.55 -10.12
CA THR A 252 0.16 -8.88 -9.32
C THR A 252 0.87 -9.88 -8.41
N PRO A 253 2.22 -9.93 -8.40
CA PRO A 253 2.98 -10.74 -7.46
C PRO A 253 2.57 -10.48 -6.01
N ASP A 254 2.42 -11.55 -5.22
CA ASP A 254 1.95 -11.50 -3.83
C ASP A 254 3.04 -11.88 -2.81
N VAL A 255 4.24 -12.24 -3.30
CA VAL A 255 5.37 -12.63 -2.46
C VAL A 255 6.66 -11.93 -2.91
N PHE A 256 7.35 -11.36 -1.92
CA PHE A 256 8.67 -10.74 -2.08
C PHE A 256 9.65 -11.41 -1.11
N LEU A 257 10.78 -11.88 -1.63
CA LEU A 257 11.85 -12.44 -0.81
C LEU A 257 13.01 -11.47 -0.79
N LEU A 258 13.23 -10.82 0.35
CA LEU A 258 14.34 -9.89 0.57
C LEU A 258 15.55 -10.65 1.10
N TYR A 259 16.60 -10.75 0.29
CA TYR A 259 17.85 -11.43 0.61
C TYR A 259 18.96 -10.44 0.90
N LYS A 260 19.86 -10.84 1.79
CA LYS A 260 21.12 -10.12 2.00
C LYS A 260 22.24 -11.08 2.35
N ASP A 261 23.34 -10.96 1.62
CA ASP A 261 24.63 -11.55 2.00
C ASP A 261 25.29 -10.68 3.08
N LEU A 262 25.48 -11.25 4.27
CA LEU A 262 26.12 -10.63 5.42
C LEU A 262 27.49 -11.23 5.71
N THR A 263 28.03 -12.06 4.82
CA THR A 263 29.28 -12.80 5.01
C THR A 263 30.43 -11.87 5.42
N THR A 264 30.68 -10.82 4.65
CA THR A 264 31.76 -9.85 4.94
C THR A 264 31.56 -9.16 6.29
N HIS A 265 30.30 -8.83 6.64
CA HIS A 265 29.99 -8.20 7.92
C HIS A 265 30.36 -9.11 9.09
N TYR A 266 29.95 -10.39 9.03
CA TYR A 266 30.19 -11.35 10.11
C TYR A 266 31.65 -11.85 10.15
N GLN A 267 32.35 -11.91 9.02
CA GLN A 267 33.80 -12.16 9.00
C GLN A 267 34.59 -11.09 9.76
N VAL A 268 34.17 -9.82 9.64
CA VAL A 268 34.81 -8.70 10.35
C VAL A 268 34.40 -8.68 11.83
N LYS A 269 33.13 -8.91 12.13
CA LYS A 269 32.58 -8.86 13.49
C LYS A 269 33.04 -10.04 14.35
N TYR A 270 33.22 -11.21 13.73
CA TYR A 270 33.54 -12.48 14.38
C TYR A 270 34.69 -13.21 13.65
N PRO A 271 35.91 -12.64 13.64
CA PRO A 271 37.03 -13.17 12.85
C PRO A 271 37.51 -14.55 13.29
N GLU A 272 37.31 -14.92 14.57
CA GLU A 272 37.74 -16.19 15.15
C GLU A 272 36.74 -17.34 14.88
N GLU A 273 35.53 -17.04 14.39
CA GLU A 273 34.45 -18.03 14.24
C GLU A 273 34.52 -18.78 12.88
N GLY A 274 35.52 -18.49 12.05
CA GLY A 274 35.74 -19.18 10.78
C GLY A 274 34.60 -18.99 9.76
N VAL A 275 33.98 -17.80 9.73
CA VAL A 275 32.82 -17.49 8.90
C VAL A 275 33.14 -17.61 7.40
N LYS A 276 32.43 -18.50 6.71
CA LYS A 276 32.54 -18.75 5.26
C LYS A 276 31.35 -18.16 4.49
N SER A 277 30.13 -18.26 5.03
CA SER A 277 28.96 -17.60 4.47
C SER A 277 27.90 -17.29 5.52
N VAL A 278 27.24 -16.14 5.39
CA VAL A 278 26.06 -15.77 6.19
C VAL A 278 25.04 -15.10 5.28
N VAL A 279 23.87 -15.71 5.15
CA VAL A 279 22.78 -15.19 4.31
C VAL A 279 21.52 -15.12 5.14
N VAL A 280 20.79 -14.03 4.99
CA VAL A 280 19.45 -13.86 5.56
C VAL A 280 18.42 -13.69 4.46
N ALA A 281 17.20 -14.15 4.73
CA ALA A 281 16.05 -13.95 3.87
C ALA A 281 14.81 -13.58 4.69
N TYR A 282 14.05 -12.61 4.17
CA TYR A 282 12.74 -12.22 4.69
C TYR A 282 11.71 -12.48 3.61
N LYS A 283 10.73 -13.33 3.91
CA LYS A 283 9.57 -13.52 3.03
C LYS A 283 8.44 -12.61 3.48
N LEU A 284 8.13 -11.64 2.64
CA LEU A 284 7.00 -10.74 2.78
C LEU A 284 5.86 -11.25 1.90
N SER A 285 4.67 -11.33 2.46
CA SER A 285 3.44 -11.52 1.69
C SER A 285 2.70 -10.20 1.65
N SER A 286 2.27 -9.75 0.48
CA SER A 286 1.43 -8.56 0.37
C SER A 286 0.02 -8.97 -0.04
N ILE A 287 -0.95 -8.18 0.42
CA ILE A 287 -2.27 -8.14 -0.20
C ILE A 287 -2.19 -7.00 -1.22
N GLY A 288 -2.47 -7.32 -2.48
CA GLY A 288 -2.66 -6.33 -3.55
C GLY A 288 -4.08 -5.77 -3.57
#